data_AF-A0A4R4ZQW0-F1
#
_entry.id   AF-A0A4R4ZQW0-F1
#
_cell.length_a   1.000
_cell.length_b   1.000
_cell.length_c   1.000
_cell.angle_alpha   90.00
_cell.angle_beta   90.00
_cell.angle_gamma   90.00
#
_symmetry.space_group_name_H-M   'P 1'
#
loop_
_entity.id
_entity.type
_entity.pdbx_description
1 polymer ?
#
loop_
_entity_poly.entity_id
_entity_poly.type
_entity_poly.pdbx_seq_one_letter_code
_entity_poly.pdbx_strand_id
1 'polypeptide(L)'
;MTDPALNDVLDRAVAGKAVGPPRIDAIRSGAARRRRRRTTGVVGAAAVAVLAVVGGTAVFAPGDRAPVAVNPPVVSNPPVVPTRLVGVGHVAVAVPVGWAQNATYCFTPQRDTVIVNQGPEGYCMARRPEGVESIEILRGKSTRFPFRDGKIVEIGGARAERLPTVCVASDSDRPTECSATVYFPTLDVTVHLESTTGAAEVDRMIGWIVVVPDQVGVPEYATPVTKYTAELTALGLRPVVVTKKIPRYQDGDILDVVPAPGVLVAPGATVTITVVDNS
;
A
#
# COMPACT_ATOMS: atom_id res chain seq x y z
N MET A 1 -14.03 16.24 -46.57
CA MET A 1 -12.96 17.10 -47.13
C MET A 1 -11.75 16.96 -46.22
N THR A 2 -10.80 16.10 -46.61
CA THR A 2 -9.50 15.96 -45.96
C THR A 2 -8.57 17.02 -46.53
N ASP A 3 -8.04 17.87 -45.67
CA ASP A 3 -7.19 19.00 -46.05
C ASP A 3 -5.75 18.51 -46.36
N PRO A 4 -5.29 18.57 -47.62
CA PRO A 4 -3.97 18.09 -48.02
C PRO A 4 -2.83 18.92 -47.44
N ALA A 5 -3.10 20.12 -46.89
CA ALA A 5 -2.08 20.97 -46.30
C ALA A 5 -1.52 20.46 -44.97
N LEU A 6 -2.29 19.64 -44.23
CA LEU A 6 -1.86 19.14 -42.92
C LEU A 6 -0.84 18.00 -43.02
N ASN A 7 -0.97 17.15 -44.05
CA ASN A 7 -0.04 16.04 -44.28
C ASN A 7 1.33 16.55 -44.75
N ASP A 8 1.37 17.66 -45.50
CA ASP A 8 2.61 18.24 -46.02
C ASP A 8 3.47 18.92 -44.94
N VAL A 9 2.87 19.31 -43.80
CA VAL A 9 3.60 19.82 -42.63
C VAL A 9 4.22 18.69 -41.80
N LEU A 10 3.57 17.52 -41.74
CA LEU A 10 4.06 16.34 -41.01
C LEU A 10 5.25 15.68 -41.72
N ASP A 11 5.22 15.58 -43.05
CA ASP A 11 6.33 14.99 -43.80
C ASP A 11 7.61 15.85 -43.77
N ARG A 12 7.46 17.18 -43.64
CA ARG A 12 8.60 18.11 -43.58
C ARG A 12 9.33 18.12 -42.23
N ALA A 13 8.71 17.62 -41.16
CA ALA A 13 9.33 17.54 -39.83
C ALA A 13 10.21 16.28 -39.64
N VAL A 14 10.05 15.26 -40.48
CA VAL A 14 10.73 13.96 -40.33
C VAL A 14 12.05 13.89 -41.11
N ALA A 15 12.24 14.73 -42.13
CA ALA A 15 13.39 14.68 -43.03
C ALA A 15 14.73 15.21 -42.45
N GLY A 16 14.79 15.58 -41.17
CA GLY A 16 15.91 16.37 -40.61
C GLY A 16 16.85 15.71 -39.60
N LYS A 17 16.68 14.44 -39.22
CA LYS A 17 17.58 13.81 -38.23
C LYS A 17 18.07 12.43 -38.69
N ALA A 18 19.29 12.42 -39.24
CA ALA A 18 20.08 11.21 -39.37
C ALA A 18 20.40 10.66 -37.96
N VAL A 19 19.73 9.57 -37.59
CA VAL A 19 20.02 8.83 -36.36
C VAL A 19 21.18 7.89 -36.65
N GLY A 20 22.37 8.22 -36.15
CA GLY A 20 23.55 7.34 -36.23
C GLY A 20 23.34 6.04 -35.43
N PRO A 21 24.06 4.96 -35.77
CA PRO A 21 23.86 3.66 -35.15
C PRO A 21 24.17 3.69 -33.64
N PRO A 22 23.43 2.92 -32.83
CA PRO A 22 23.61 2.87 -31.38
C PRO A 22 25.01 2.34 -31.04
N ARG A 23 25.71 3.03 -30.13
CA ARG A 23 27.02 2.61 -29.62
C ARG A 23 26.86 1.44 -28.63
N ILE A 24 26.72 0.22 -29.15
CA ILE A 24 26.60 -1.03 -28.37
C ILE A 24 27.88 -1.34 -27.55
N ASP A 25 29.03 -0.77 -27.92
CA ASP A 25 30.32 -1.07 -27.29
C ASP A 25 30.49 -0.49 -25.87
N ALA A 26 29.71 0.55 -25.52
CA ALA A 26 29.71 1.11 -24.17
C ALA A 26 28.97 0.22 -23.15
N ILE A 27 28.07 -0.66 -23.60
CA ILE A 27 27.26 -1.52 -22.74
C ILE A 27 28.00 -2.82 -22.38
N ARG A 28 28.92 -3.30 -23.22
CA ARG A 28 29.71 -4.52 -22.95
C ARG A 28 30.87 -4.33 -21.97
N SER A 29 31.40 -3.12 -21.80
CA SER A 29 32.56 -2.88 -20.91
C SER A 29 32.21 -2.70 -19.42
N GLY A 30 30.95 -2.38 -19.08
CA GLY A 30 30.48 -2.24 -17.69
C GLY A 30 30.21 -3.57 -16.97
N ALA A 31 29.85 -4.62 -17.71
CA ALA A 31 29.47 -5.91 -17.14
C ALA A 31 30.66 -6.75 -16.64
N ALA A 32 31.85 -6.58 -17.22
CA ALA A 32 33.04 -7.36 -16.84
C ALA A 32 33.73 -6.86 -15.55
N ARG A 33 33.57 -5.58 -15.18
CA ARG A 33 34.24 -4.99 -13.99
C ARG A 33 33.54 -5.35 -12.67
N ARG A 34 32.23 -5.59 -12.69
CA ARG A 34 31.45 -5.90 -11.48
C ARG A 34 31.58 -7.36 -11.03
N ARG A 35 31.96 -8.27 -11.94
CA ARG A 35 32.10 -9.71 -11.64
C ARG A 35 33.41 -10.07 -10.89
N ARG A 36 34.45 -9.23 -10.97
CA ARG A 36 35.75 -9.47 -10.28
C ARG A 36 35.81 -9.02 -8.82
N ARG A 37 34.77 -8.37 -8.27
CA ARG A 37 34.77 -7.88 -6.87
C ARG A 37 33.90 -8.69 -5.89
N ARG A 38 33.34 -9.84 -6.29
CA ARG A 38 32.43 -10.63 -5.43
C ARG A 38 32.86 -12.07 -5.13
N THR A 39 34.10 -12.43 -5.40
CA THR A 39 34.63 -13.76 -5.07
C THR A 39 36.01 -13.63 -4.42
N THR A 40 36.03 -13.22 -3.16
CA THR A 40 37.03 -13.58 -2.13
C THR A 40 36.68 -12.88 -0.82
N GLY A 41 36.27 -13.66 0.19
CA GLY A 41 36.61 -13.39 1.59
C GLY A 41 35.51 -12.81 2.50
N VAL A 42 34.55 -13.63 2.93
CA VAL A 42 34.12 -13.65 4.35
C VAL A 42 33.87 -15.11 4.73
N VAL A 43 34.79 -15.68 5.51
CA VAL A 43 34.65 -16.94 6.25
C VAL A 43 34.91 -16.59 7.71
N GLY A 44 34.04 -17.08 8.60
CA GLY A 44 34.25 -17.17 10.04
C GLY A 44 33.30 -16.29 10.85
N ALA A 45 32.60 -16.75 11.88
CA ALA A 45 32.38 -18.09 12.42
C ALA A 45 31.05 -18.05 13.20
N ALA A 46 30.30 -19.15 13.17
CA ALA A 46 29.13 -19.34 14.00
C ALA A 46 29.55 -19.58 15.46
N ALA A 47 28.90 -18.91 16.41
CA ALA A 47 28.91 -19.30 17.81
C ALA A 47 27.46 -19.29 18.32
N VAL A 48 26.85 -20.47 18.29
CA VAL A 48 25.60 -20.77 19.00
C VAL A 48 25.99 -21.06 20.45
N ALA A 49 25.66 -20.17 21.37
CA ALA A 49 25.76 -20.45 22.80
C ALA A 49 24.40 -20.96 23.30
N VAL A 50 24.26 -22.28 23.40
CA VAL A 50 23.18 -22.94 24.15
C VAL A 50 23.53 -22.85 25.63
N LEU A 51 22.84 -21.98 26.38
CA LEU A 51 22.93 -22.00 27.84
C LEU A 51 22.01 -23.09 28.38
N ALA A 52 22.62 -24.23 28.73
CA ALA A 52 22.00 -25.27 29.54
C ALA A 52 21.74 -24.72 30.95
N VAL A 53 20.47 -24.71 31.34
CA VAL A 53 20.03 -24.47 32.71
C VAL A 53 20.40 -25.71 33.53
N VAL A 54 21.50 -25.63 34.29
CA VAL A 54 21.82 -26.61 35.33
C VAL A 54 21.26 -26.07 36.65
N GLY A 55 20.16 -26.66 37.10
CA GLY A 55 19.73 -26.56 38.48
C GLY A 55 20.65 -27.38 39.39
N GLY A 56 21.04 -26.81 40.54
CA GLY A 56 21.89 -27.48 41.52
C GLY A 56 22.01 -26.70 42.82
N THR A 57 21.11 -27.02 43.76
CA THR A 57 21.25 -27.12 45.23
C THR A 57 22.10 -26.12 46.02
N ALA A 58 21.45 -25.53 47.04
CA ALA A 58 21.98 -24.71 48.12
C ALA A 58 22.90 -25.46 49.11
N VAL A 59 23.92 -24.76 49.62
CA VAL A 59 24.61 -25.01 50.90
C VAL A 59 24.99 -23.66 51.54
N PHE A 60 24.90 -23.59 52.87
CA PHE A 60 24.84 -22.39 53.72
C PHE A 60 26.19 -21.67 54.03
N ALA A 61 26.09 -20.33 54.15
CA ALA A 61 26.71 -19.39 55.12
C ALA A 61 28.22 -18.99 55.02
N PRO A 62 28.67 -17.90 55.71
CA PRO A 62 28.19 -16.51 55.66
C PRO A 62 29.34 -15.54 55.34
N GLY A 63 29.08 -14.45 54.61
CA GLY A 63 30.07 -13.42 54.37
C GLY A 63 29.41 -12.09 54.06
N ASP A 64 29.57 -11.14 54.99
CA ASP A 64 29.10 -9.76 54.88
C ASP A 64 29.65 -9.08 53.62
N ARG A 65 28.83 -9.04 52.57
CA ARG A 65 28.92 -8.03 51.51
C ARG A 65 27.50 -7.65 51.11
N ALA A 66 27.15 -6.40 51.39
CA ALA A 66 25.94 -5.79 50.88
C ALA A 66 25.89 -5.99 49.35
N PRO A 67 24.79 -6.54 48.79
CA PRO A 67 24.70 -6.70 47.35
C PRO A 67 24.53 -5.32 46.72
N VAL A 68 25.47 -4.96 45.84
CA VAL A 68 25.28 -3.87 44.88
C VAL A 68 24.09 -4.27 44.02
N ALA A 69 22.99 -3.55 44.17
CA ALA A 69 21.80 -3.72 43.34
C ALA A 69 22.18 -3.38 41.89
N VAL A 70 22.40 -4.41 41.08
CA VAL A 70 22.45 -4.27 39.62
C VAL A 70 21.02 -4.06 39.17
N ASN A 71 20.66 -2.80 38.91
CA ASN A 71 19.38 -2.50 38.25
C ASN A 71 19.38 -3.20 36.88
N PRO A 72 18.41 -4.08 36.58
CA PRO A 72 18.30 -4.64 35.24
C PRO A 72 18.07 -3.51 34.23
N PRO A 73 18.58 -3.64 32.99
CA PRO A 73 18.32 -2.64 31.96
C PRO A 73 16.81 -2.51 31.79
N VAL A 74 16.31 -1.29 31.98
CA VAL A 74 14.92 -0.95 31.69
C VAL A 74 14.73 -1.20 30.20
N VAL A 75 14.03 -2.29 29.87
CA VAL A 75 13.53 -2.52 28.52
C VAL A 75 12.41 -1.50 28.35
N SER A 76 12.76 -0.32 27.83
CA SER A 76 11.79 0.67 27.41
C SER A 76 11.03 0.09 26.21
N ASN A 77 9.91 -0.58 26.48
CA ASN A 77 8.98 -0.91 25.41
C ASN A 77 8.54 0.41 24.77
N PRO A 78 8.72 0.60 23.46
CA PRO A 78 8.26 1.80 22.79
C PRO A 78 6.74 1.94 23.01
N PRO A 79 6.24 3.18 23.13
CA PRO A 79 4.81 3.40 23.35
C PRO A 79 4.01 2.75 22.23
N VAL A 80 3.05 1.91 22.60
CA VAL A 80 2.09 1.32 21.66
C VAL A 80 1.20 2.45 21.15
N VAL A 81 1.36 2.82 19.89
CA VAL A 81 0.48 3.80 19.25
C VAL A 81 -0.89 3.12 19.05
N PRO A 82 -2.00 3.69 19.55
CA PRO A 82 -3.31 3.11 19.33
C PRO A 82 -3.65 3.06 17.84
N THR A 83 -4.16 1.92 17.38
CA THR A 83 -4.50 1.67 15.96
C THR A 83 -5.98 1.38 15.77
N ARG A 84 -6.47 1.67 14.56
CA ARG A 84 -7.77 1.22 14.05
C ARG A 84 -7.58 0.43 12.77
N LEU A 85 -8.48 -0.51 12.49
CA LEU A 85 -8.47 -1.26 11.24
C LEU A 85 -9.28 -0.53 10.18
N VAL A 86 -8.72 -0.48 8.97
CA VAL A 86 -9.40 -0.03 7.74
C VAL A 86 -9.14 -1.06 6.66
N GLY A 87 -10.16 -1.52 5.96
CA GLY A 87 -9.98 -2.63 5.03
C GLY A 87 -10.98 -2.73 3.89
N VAL A 88 -10.64 -3.62 2.97
CA VAL A 88 -11.40 -3.95 1.77
C VAL A 88 -11.38 -5.48 1.65
N GLY A 89 -12.56 -6.09 1.53
CA GLY A 89 -12.68 -7.55 1.59
C GLY A 89 -12.04 -8.12 2.86
N HIS A 90 -11.26 -9.18 2.75
CA HIS A 90 -10.60 -9.82 3.90
C HIS A 90 -9.19 -9.27 4.19
N VAL A 91 -8.83 -8.11 3.65
CA VAL A 91 -7.53 -7.46 3.91
C VAL A 91 -7.78 -6.11 4.56
N ALA A 92 -7.04 -5.82 5.62
CA ALA A 92 -7.10 -4.56 6.34
C ALA A 92 -5.71 -4.05 6.70
N VAL A 93 -5.65 -2.81 7.17
CA VAL A 93 -4.44 -2.18 7.65
C VAL A 93 -4.69 -1.58 9.03
N ALA A 94 -3.81 -1.88 9.98
CA ALA A 94 -3.83 -1.34 11.34
C ALA A 94 -3.12 0.02 11.35
N VAL A 95 -3.87 1.08 11.04
CA VAL A 95 -3.35 2.45 11.00
C VAL A 95 -3.49 3.16 12.33
N PRO A 96 -2.62 4.13 12.67
CA PRO A 96 -2.80 4.96 13.85
C PRO A 96 -4.19 5.60 13.88
N VAL A 97 -4.82 5.69 15.06
CA VAL A 97 -6.17 6.29 15.20
C VAL A 97 -6.24 7.75 14.72
N GLY A 98 -5.11 8.47 14.73
CA GLY A 98 -5.01 9.85 14.24
C GLY A 98 -4.97 9.99 12.72
N TRP A 99 -4.77 8.92 11.97
CA TRP A 99 -4.77 8.95 10.51
C TRP A 99 -6.18 9.22 9.99
N ALA A 100 -6.29 10.13 9.04
CA ALA A 100 -7.55 10.45 8.39
C ALA A 100 -7.97 9.36 7.39
N GLN A 101 -9.18 9.50 6.84
CA GLN A 101 -9.64 8.73 5.70
C GLN A 101 -9.93 9.68 4.55
N ASN A 102 -9.42 9.36 3.36
CA ASN A 102 -9.50 10.16 2.14
C ASN A 102 -9.12 11.64 2.36
N ALA A 103 -8.10 11.95 3.16
CA ALA A 103 -7.61 13.32 3.34
C ALA A 103 -6.70 13.75 2.18
N THR A 104 -7.33 13.82 1.02
CA THR A 104 -6.72 14.13 -0.26
C THR A 104 -7.20 15.48 -0.77
N TYR A 105 -6.39 16.09 -1.62
CA TYR A 105 -6.77 17.22 -2.45
C TYR A 105 -6.23 16.96 -3.85
N CYS A 106 -7.12 16.93 -4.83
CA CYS A 106 -6.84 16.60 -6.22
C CYS A 106 -6.11 15.27 -6.42
N PHE A 107 -6.57 14.19 -5.77
CA PHE A 107 -5.87 12.89 -5.78
C PHE A 107 -4.52 12.85 -5.05
N THR A 108 -4.10 13.94 -4.41
CA THR A 108 -2.85 13.98 -3.65
C THR A 108 -3.13 13.99 -2.15
N PRO A 109 -2.64 13.01 -1.37
CA PRO A 109 -2.69 13.03 0.08
C PRO A 109 -2.06 14.30 0.68
N GLN A 110 -2.80 14.95 1.59
CA GLN A 110 -2.40 16.21 2.22
C GLN A 110 -1.97 16.03 3.69
N ARG A 111 -2.24 14.86 4.25
CA ARG A 111 -1.84 14.41 5.58
C ARG A 111 -1.98 12.90 5.64
N ASP A 112 -1.40 12.30 6.66
CA ASP A 112 -1.52 10.88 6.97
C ASP A 112 -2.95 10.34 6.78
N THR A 113 -3.12 9.44 5.81
CA THR A 113 -4.46 9.01 5.39
C THR A 113 -4.51 7.60 4.82
N VAL A 114 -5.64 6.93 5.05
CA VAL A 114 -6.04 5.74 4.28
C VAL A 114 -7.02 6.14 3.19
N ILE A 115 -6.90 5.57 2.01
CA ILE A 115 -7.73 5.85 0.83
C ILE A 115 -8.45 4.55 0.45
N VAL A 116 -9.78 4.53 0.57
CA VAL A 116 -10.60 3.33 0.25
C VAL A 116 -11.78 3.65 -0.67
N ASN A 117 -12.08 4.92 -0.89
CA ASN A 117 -13.02 5.36 -1.91
C ASN A 117 -12.94 6.88 -1.97
N GLN A 118 -12.10 7.39 -2.84
CA GLN A 118 -11.88 8.83 -2.93
C GLN A 118 -13.04 9.58 -3.60
N GLY A 119 -13.94 8.84 -4.26
CA GLY A 119 -14.99 9.44 -5.07
C GLY A 119 -14.43 10.22 -6.27
N PRO A 120 -15.30 10.92 -7.01
CA PRO A 120 -14.87 11.77 -8.11
C PRO A 120 -14.18 13.03 -7.57
N GLU A 121 -12.90 13.18 -7.86
CA GLU A 121 -12.14 14.40 -7.63
C GLU A 121 -11.53 14.92 -8.95
N GLY A 122 -11.26 16.22 -9.05
CA GLY A 122 -10.58 16.79 -10.21
C GLY A 122 -9.07 16.68 -10.09
N TYR A 123 -8.38 16.25 -11.14
CA TYR A 123 -6.92 16.35 -11.20
C TYR A 123 -6.50 17.82 -11.27
N CYS A 124 -5.65 18.27 -10.35
CA CYS A 124 -5.15 19.64 -10.33
C CYS A 124 -3.67 19.78 -9.97
N MET A 125 -2.91 18.67 -10.05
CA MET A 125 -1.45 18.65 -9.79
C MET A 125 -1.06 19.22 -8.41
N ALA A 126 -1.92 19.00 -7.40
CA ALA A 126 -1.63 19.40 -6.03
C ALA A 126 -0.33 18.74 -5.54
N ARG A 127 0.50 19.49 -4.83
CA ARG A 127 1.75 18.98 -4.25
C ARG A 127 1.45 18.19 -2.98
N ARG A 128 2.17 17.09 -2.79
CA ARG A 128 2.17 16.34 -1.53
C ARG A 128 3.10 17.05 -0.54
N PRO A 129 2.64 17.37 0.68
CA PRO A 129 3.50 17.93 1.71
C PRO A 129 4.58 16.94 2.17
N GLU A 130 5.68 17.44 2.74
CA GLU A 130 6.67 16.61 3.42
C GLU A 130 6.09 15.99 4.70
N GLY A 131 6.54 14.78 5.06
CA GLY A 131 6.08 14.11 6.27
C GLY A 131 4.66 13.53 6.17
N VAL A 132 4.16 13.33 4.94
CA VAL A 132 2.83 12.78 4.67
C VAL A 132 2.93 11.36 4.13
N GLU A 133 2.28 10.46 4.86
CA GLU A 133 2.18 9.05 4.54
C GLU A 133 0.78 8.69 4.06
N SER A 134 0.65 7.70 3.19
CA SER A 134 -0.67 7.25 2.76
C SER A 134 -0.73 5.80 2.36
N ILE A 135 -1.92 5.21 2.53
CA ILE A 135 -2.20 3.83 2.16
C ILE A 135 -3.49 3.79 1.35
N GLU A 136 -3.41 3.36 0.10
CA GLU A 136 -4.56 3.13 -0.77
C GLU A 136 -4.88 1.63 -0.78
N ILE A 137 -6.13 1.28 -0.48
CA ILE A 137 -6.62 -0.10 -0.48
C ILE A 137 -7.71 -0.19 -1.56
N LEU A 138 -7.52 -1.11 -2.51
CA LEU A 138 -8.35 -1.26 -3.70
C LEU A 138 -8.75 -2.72 -3.89
N ARG A 139 -9.94 -2.93 -4.44
CA ARG A 139 -10.34 -4.21 -5.01
C ARG A 139 -9.61 -4.48 -6.31
N GLY A 140 -9.38 -5.75 -6.56
CA GLY A 140 -8.76 -6.19 -7.80
C GLY A 140 -7.25 -6.03 -7.83
N LYS A 141 -6.66 -6.52 -8.93
CA LYS A 141 -5.29 -6.21 -9.32
C LYS A 141 -5.23 -4.82 -9.94
N SER A 142 -4.51 -3.89 -9.31
CA SER A 142 -4.35 -2.55 -9.85
C SER A 142 -3.67 -2.56 -11.23
N THR A 143 -4.24 -1.83 -12.19
CA THR A 143 -3.64 -1.58 -13.50
C THR A 143 -2.60 -0.45 -13.47
N ARG A 144 -2.65 0.41 -12.44
CA ARG A 144 -1.69 1.51 -12.21
C ARG A 144 -0.30 0.98 -11.83
N PHE A 145 -0.26 -0.19 -11.19
CA PHE A 145 0.96 -0.79 -10.67
C PHE A 145 1.20 -2.18 -11.32
N PRO A 146 1.88 -2.24 -12.48
CA PRO A 146 2.12 -3.52 -13.13
C PRO A 146 3.05 -4.41 -12.29
N PHE A 147 2.57 -5.58 -11.87
CA PHE A 147 3.31 -6.56 -11.06
C PHE A 147 4.39 -7.35 -11.84
N ARG A 148 5.09 -6.68 -12.76
CA ARG A 148 6.29 -7.21 -13.41
C ARG A 148 7.41 -7.05 -12.36
N ASP A 149 8.03 -8.13 -11.91
CA ASP A 149 9.05 -8.15 -10.83
C ASP A 149 8.52 -8.22 -9.38
N GLY A 150 7.24 -8.53 -9.19
CA GLY A 150 6.70 -8.84 -7.86
C GLY A 150 7.35 -10.08 -7.25
N LYS A 151 7.76 -10.00 -5.99
CA LYS A 151 8.20 -11.15 -5.19
C LYS A 151 7.01 -11.74 -4.45
N ILE A 152 6.98 -13.07 -4.38
CA ILE A 152 6.01 -13.75 -3.52
C ILE A 152 6.43 -13.58 -2.07
N VAL A 153 5.49 -13.13 -1.24
CA VAL A 153 5.62 -12.98 0.20
C VAL A 153 4.39 -13.59 0.89
N GLU A 154 4.49 -13.80 2.19
CA GLU A 154 3.38 -14.24 3.03
C GLU A 154 3.07 -13.15 4.06
N ILE A 155 1.81 -12.74 4.14
CA ILE A 155 1.32 -11.71 5.06
C ILE A 155 0.03 -12.23 5.68
N GLY A 156 -0.02 -12.34 7.00
CA GLY A 156 -1.20 -12.84 7.72
C GLY A 156 -1.64 -14.24 7.27
N GLY A 157 -0.71 -15.10 6.88
CA GLY A 157 -1.00 -16.46 6.36
C GLY A 157 -1.52 -16.49 4.91
N ALA A 158 -1.68 -15.34 4.26
CA ALA A 158 -2.07 -15.27 2.86
C ALA A 158 -0.86 -15.02 1.96
N ARG A 159 -0.84 -15.70 0.81
CA ARG A 159 0.14 -15.46 -0.25
C ARG A 159 -0.15 -14.10 -0.91
N ALA A 160 0.89 -13.28 -1.03
CA ALA A 160 0.83 -12.00 -1.73
C ALA A 160 1.99 -11.83 -2.72
N GLU A 161 1.77 -10.98 -3.72
CA GLU A 161 2.79 -10.45 -4.61
C GLU A 161 3.18 -9.05 -4.11
N ARG A 162 4.45 -8.85 -3.78
CA ARG A 162 4.99 -7.56 -3.34
C ARG A 162 5.94 -7.00 -4.39
N LEU A 163 5.65 -5.80 -4.89
CA LEU A 163 6.61 -5.00 -5.63
C LEU A 163 7.70 -4.45 -4.69
N PRO A 164 8.95 -4.34 -5.16
CA PRO A 164 10.02 -3.74 -4.37
C PRO A 164 9.68 -2.29 -4.04
N THR A 165 10.16 -1.83 -2.88
CA THR A 165 10.07 -0.42 -2.51
C THR A 165 10.95 0.40 -3.45
N VAL A 166 10.36 1.38 -4.13
CA VAL A 166 11.05 2.29 -5.06
C VAL A 166 10.91 3.72 -4.55
N CYS A 167 11.94 4.53 -4.74
CA CYS A 167 11.90 5.95 -4.40
C CYS A 167 12.15 6.77 -5.66
N VAL A 168 11.25 7.70 -5.92
CA VAL A 168 11.38 8.67 -7.00
C VAL A 168 11.84 9.97 -6.37
N ALA A 169 13.10 10.32 -6.62
CA ALA A 169 13.59 11.65 -6.31
C ALA A 169 12.76 12.64 -7.12
N SER A 170 12.17 13.61 -6.45
CA SER A 170 11.54 14.72 -7.15
C SER A 170 12.55 15.80 -7.48
N ASP A 171 12.15 16.70 -8.37
CA ASP A 171 12.87 17.95 -8.63
C ASP A 171 12.93 18.81 -7.36
N SER A 172 13.69 19.91 -7.37
CA SER A 172 14.04 20.72 -6.18
C SER A 172 12.89 21.13 -5.27
N ASP A 173 11.65 21.12 -5.76
CA ASP A 173 10.50 21.63 -5.03
C ASP A 173 9.46 20.55 -4.64
N ARG A 174 9.77 19.25 -4.74
CA ARG A 174 8.90 18.22 -4.15
C ARG A 174 9.68 17.20 -3.33
N PRO A 175 9.08 16.65 -2.25
CA PRO A 175 9.72 15.61 -1.49
C PRO A 175 10.03 14.39 -2.35
N THR A 176 11.10 13.68 -2.01
CA THR A 176 11.31 12.33 -2.51
C THR A 176 10.17 11.45 -2.01
N GLU A 177 9.52 10.74 -2.92
CA GLU A 177 8.42 9.85 -2.59
C GLU A 177 8.87 8.41 -2.78
N CYS A 178 8.71 7.61 -1.72
CA CYS A 178 8.95 6.18 -1.75
C CYS A 178 7.62 5.45 -1.74
N SER A 179 7.50 4.39 -2.53
CA SER A 179 6.28 3.59 -2.59
C SER A 179 6.54 2.10 -2.77
N ALA A 180 5.57 1.30 -2.32
CA ALA A 180 5.52 -0.14 -2.53
C ALA A 180 4.07 -0.57 -2.76
N THR A 181 3.89 -1.70 -3.44
CA THR A 181 2.55 -2.25 -3.68
C THR A 181 2.53 -3.73 -3.33
N VAL A 182 1.48 -4.16 -2.63
CA VAL A 182 1.21 -5.54 -2.27
C VAL A 182 -0.14 -5.94 -2.89
N TYR A 183 -0.20 -7.05 -3.59
CA TYR A 183 -1.44 -7.62 -4.11
C TYR A 183 -1.65 -9.01 -3.56
N PHE A 184 -2.86 -9.30 -3.10
CA PHE A 184 -3.28 -10.61 -2.59
C PHE A 184 -4.10 -11.32 -3.67
N PRO A 185 -3.53 -12.24 -4.48
CA PRO A 185 -4.25 -12.79 -5.63
C PRO A 185 -5.51 -13.58 -5.28
N THR A 186 -5.51 -14.27 -4.14
CA THR A 186 -6.65 -15.09 -3.70
C THR A 186 -7.72 -14.27 -2.98
N LEU A 187 -7.34 -13.13 -2.40
CA LEU A 187 -8.27 -12.22 -1.72
C LEU A 187 -8.72 -11.08 -2.65
N ASP A 188 -8.04 -10.94 -3.78
CA ASP A 188 -8.29 -9.96 -4.84
C ASP A 188 -8.30 -8.51 -4.30
N VAL A 189 -7.25 -8.17 -3.55
CA VAL A 189 -7.04 -6.84 -2.95
C VAL A 189 -5.63 -6.34 -3.25
N THR A 190 -5.52 -5.08 -3.65
CA THR A 190 -4.25 -4.35 -3.76
C THR A 190 -4.13 -3.35 -2.61
N VAL A 191 -2.97 -3.31 -1.97
CA VAL A 191 -2.56 -2.28 -0.99
C VAL A 191 -1.37 -1.54 -1.57
N HIS A 192 -1.52 -0.24 -1.80
CA HIS A 192 -0.46 0.65 -2.25
C HIS A 192 -0.07 1.58 -1.10
N LEU A 193 1.22 1.72 -0.86
CA LEU A 193 1.76 2.46 0.28
C LEU A 193 2.75 3.49 -0.23
N GLU A 194 2.62 4.73 0.22
CA GLU A 194 3.48 5.85 -0.17
C GLU A 194 3.95 6.61 1.07
N SER A 195 5.20 7.06 1.05
CA SER A 195 5.77 7.89 2.10
C SER A 195 6.73 8.92 1.55
N THR A 196 6.72 10.10 2.16
CA THR A 196 7.69 11.18 1.89
C THR A 196 8.85 11.20 2.90
N THR A 197 8.80 10.37 3.94
CA THR A 197 9.86 10.25 4.96
C THR A 197 10.88 9.15 4.63
N GLY A 198 10.55 8.24 3.71
CA GLY A 198 11.52 7.40 3.02
C GLY A 198 11.13 5.92 2.92
N ALA A 199 12.03 5.10 2.35
CA ALA A 199 11.77 3.68 2.09
C ALA A 199 11.53 2.86 3.36
N ALA A 200 12.22 3.19 4.46
CA ALA A 200 12.07 2.49 5.73
C ALA A 200 10.66 2.66 6.32
N GLU A 201 10.02 3.80 6.06
CA GLU A 201 8.63 4.06 6.44
C GLU A 201 7.67 3.14 5.69
N VAL A 202 7.83 3.07 4.37
CA VAL A 202 7.04 2.17 3.51
C VAL A 202 7.18 0.72 3.96
N ASP A 203 8.41 0.28 4.22
CA ASP A 203 8.68 -1.07 4.71
C ASP A 203 8.02 -1.35 6.07
N ARG A 204 7.95 -0.35 6.96
CA ARG A 204 7.23 -0.44 8.22
C ARG A 204 5.73 -0.56 8.01
N MET A 205 5.15 0.26 7.13
CA MET A 205 3.70 0.26 6.87
C MET A 205 3.22 -1.06 6.24
N ILE A 206 4.06 -1.78 5.49
CA ILE A 206 3.75 -3.13 5.01
C ILE A 206 3.48 -4.08 6.20
N GLY A 207 4.18 -3.89 7.32
CA GLY A 207 3.95 -4.63 8.55
C GLY A 207 2.61 -4.32 9.25
N TRP A 208 1.88 -3.29 8.80
CA TRP A 208 0.54 -2.97 9.31
C TRP A 208 -0.57 -3.70 8.56
N ILE A 209 -0.25 -4.35 7.44
CA ILE A 209 -1.22 -5.12 6.65
C ILE A 209 -1.58 -6.39 7.41
N VAL A 210 -2.87 -6.63 7.56
CA VAL A 210 -3.44 -7.79 8.25
C VAL A 210 -4.49 -8.46 7.36
N VAL A 211 -4.57 -9.79 7.46
CA VAL A 211 -5.66 -10.58 6.88
C VAL A 211 -6.69 -10.81 7.96
N VAL A 212 -7.94 -10.48 7.68
CA VAL A 212 -9.06 -10.55 8.63
C VAL A 212 -10.08 -11.58 8.15
N PRO A 213 -9.90 -12.87 8.44
CA PRO A 213 -10.77 -13.93 7.90
C PRO A 213 -12.21 -13.81 8.41
N ASP A 214 -12.40 -13.28 9.62
CA ASP A 214 -13.71 -13.20 10.28
C ASP A 214 -14.42 -11.85 10.08
N GLN A 215 -13.86 -10.96 9.25
CA GLN A 215 -14.43 -9.66 8.93
C GLN A 215 -14.31 -9.36 7.44
N VAL A 216 -15.17 -8.48 6.96
CA VAL A 216 -15.20 -8.04 5.56
C VAL A 216 -15.19 -6.52 5.55
N GLY A 217 -14.20 -5.91 4.90
CA GLY A 217 -14.15 -4.49 4.62
C GLY A 217 -15.05 -4.13 3.45
N VAL A 218 -15.88 -3.10 3.64
CA VAL A 218 -16.70 -2.55 2.54
C VAL A 218 -15.78 -1.94 1.48
N PRO A 219 -15.83 -2.40 0.22
CA PRO A 219 -14.95 -1.90 -0.85
C PRO A 219 -15.33 -0.51 -1.36
N GLU A 220 -14.49 0.04 -2.22
CA GLU A 220 -14.82 1.21 -3.05
C GLU A 220 -16.03 0.97 -3.93
N TYR A 221 -16.76 2.03 -4.28
CA TYR A 221 -17.95 1.89 -5.13
C TYR A 221 -17.57 1.52 -6.55
N ALA A 222 -18.31 0.57 -7.13
CA ALA A 222 -18.22 0.23 -8.54
C ALA A 222 -19.46 0.73 -9.29
N THR A 223 -19.26 1.24 -10.51
CA THR A 223 -20.36 1.51 -11.44
C THR A 223 -20.37 0.45 -12.56
N PRO A 224 -21.56 0.03 -13.03
CA PRO A 224 -22.90 0.36 -12.52
C PRO A 224 -23.20 -0.29 -11.16
N VAL A 225 -24.25 0.15 -10.45
CA VAL A 225 -24.64 -0.39 -9.13
C VAL A 225 -24.81 -1.91 -9.13
N THR A 226 -25.24 -2.51 -10.24
CA THR A 226 -25.38 -3.97 -10.39
C THR A 226 -24.04 -4.71 -10.27
N LYS A 227 -22.95 -4.09 -10.70
CA LYS A 227 -21.60 -4.63 -10.50
C LYS A 227 -21.22 -4.57 -9.02
N TYR A 228 -21.51 -3.43 -8.37
CA TYR A 228 -21.18 -3.24 -6.96
C TYR A 228 -21.97 -4.18 -6.03
N THR A 229 -23.27 -4.41 -6.30
CA THR A 229 -24.06 -5.39 -5.54
C THR A 229 -23.55 -6.82 -5.73
N ALA A 230 -23.17 -7.20 -6.95
CA ALA A 230 -22.57 -8.51 -7.23
C ALA A 230 -21.24 -8.68 -6.46
N GLU A 231 -20.40 -7.65 -6.43
CA GLU A 231 -19.14 -7.66 -5.69
C GLU A 231 -19.34 -7.79 -4.18
N LEU A 232 -20.24 -7.00 -3.58
CA LEU A 232 -20.59 -7.12 -2.17
C LEU A 232 -21.08 -8.54 -1.84
N THR A 233 -21.92 -9.12 -2.70
CA THR A 233 -22.42 -10.49 -2.54
C THR A 233 -21.28 -11.51 -2.60
N ALA A 234 -20.33 -11.35 -3.52
CA ALA A 234 -19.17 -12.24 -3.64
C ALA A 234 -18.24 -12.18 -2.42
N LEU A 235 -18.21 -11.04 -1.72
CA LEU A 235 -17.52 -10.87 -0.43
C LEU A 235 -18.32 -11.39 0.77
N GLY A 236 -19.49 -12.00 0.54
CA GLY A 236 -20.35 -12.51 1.60
C GLY A 236 -21.16 -11.44 2.34
N LEU A 237 -21.29 -10.24 1.78
CA LEU A 237 -22.14 -9.17 2.31
C LEU A 237 -23.54 -9.21 1.68
N ARG A 238 -24.52 -8.55 2.32
CA ARG A 238 -25.90 -8.46 1.82
C ARG A 238 -26.19 -7.04 1.32
N PRO A 239 -26.09 -6.77 0.01
CA PRO A 239 -26.42 -5.45 -0.52
C PRO A 239 -27.93 -5.18 -0.46
N VAL A 240 -28.31 -3.98 -0.07
CA VAL A 240 -29.70 -3.47 -0.14
C VAL A 240 -29.68 -2.14 -0.87
N VAL A 241 -30.34 -2.07 -2.01
CA VAL A 241 -30.43 -0.84 -2.80
C VAL A 241 -31.67 -0.05 -2.38
N VAL A 242 -31.46 1.21 -2.04
CA VAL A 242 -32.52 2.19 -1.74
C VAL A 242 -32.42 3.30 -2.77
N THR A 243 -33.55 3.73 -3.32
CA THR A 243 -33.58 4.78 -4.33
C THR A 243 -33.95 6.13 -3.72
N LYS A 244 -33.39 7.21 -4.29
CA LYS A 244 -33.71 8.59 -3.94
C LYS A 244 -33.82 9.44 -5.19
N LYS A 245 -34.91 10.21 -5.29
CA LYS A 245 -35.08 11.22 -6.34
C LYS A 245 -34.20 12.42 -6.03
N ILE A 246 -33.20 12.66 -6.88
CA ILE A 246 -32.38 13.88 -6.82
C ILE A 246 -32.32 14.50 -8.23
N PRO A 247 -33.09 15.58 -8.45
CA PRO A 247 -33.04 16.30 -9.71
C PRO A 247 -31.59 16.70 -10.03
N ARG A 248 -31.20 16.57 -11.32
CA ARG A 248 -29.87 16.87 -11.87
C ARG A 248 -28.79 15.80 -11.69
N TYR A 249 -29.05 14.73 -10.96
CA TYR A 249 -28.16 13.56 -10.95
C TYR A 249 -28.62 12.52 -11.97
N GLN A 250 -27.71 11.66 -12.41
CA GLN A 250 -28.02 10.61 -13.38
C GLN A 250 -28.60 9.40 -12.66
N ASP A 251 -29.57 8.73 -13.30
CA ASP A 251 -30.13 7.50 -12.76
C ASP A 251 -29.03 6.43 -12.62
N GLY A 252 -29.00 5.77 -11.47
CA GLY A 252 -27.98 4.79 -11.11
C GLY A 252 -26.73 5.36 -10.42
N ASP A 253 -26.61 6.68 -10.26
CA ASP A 253 -25.54 7.29 -9.47
C ASP A 253 -25.62 6.82 -8.01
N ILE A 254 -24.52 6.31 -7.48
CA ILE A 254 -24.41 5.95 -6.06
C ILE A 254 -24.16 7.23 -5.25
N LEU A 255 -25.09 7.54 -4.35
CA LEU A 255 -25.05 8.72 -3.50
C LEU A 255 -24.38 8.46 -2.16
N ASP A 256 -24.62 7.28 -1.60
CA ASP A 256 -24.16 6.92 -0.27
C ASP A 256 -24.13 5.40 -0.09
N VAL A 257 -23.24 4.93 0.78
CA VAL A 257 -23.16 3.52 1.17
C VAL A 257 -22.91 3.42 2.67
N VAL A 258 -23.72 2.58 3.33
CA VAL A 258 -23.66 2.37 4.77
C VAL A 258 -23.59 0.88 5.09
N PRO A 259 -22.57 0.41 5.85
CA PRO A 259 -21.42 1.16 6.35
C PRO A 259 -20.51 1.68 5.22
N ALA A 260 -19.79 2.78 5.50
CA ALA A 260 -18.93 3.42 4.52
C ALA A 260 -17.77 2.50 4.07
N PRO A 261 -17.23 2.70 2.85
CA PRO A 261 -16.02 2.02 2.41
C PRO A 261 -14.88 2.12 3.42
N GLY A 262 -14.13 1.03 3.58
CA GLY A 262 -13.06 0.92 4.56
C GLY A 262 -13.50 0.40 5.93
N VAL A 263 -14.81 0.42 6.23
CA VAL A 263 -15.34 -0.12 7.50
C VAL A 263 -15.37 -1.65 7.43
N LEU A 264 -14.81 -2.29 8.46
CA LEU A 264 -14.91 -3.74 8.67
C LEU A 264 -16.25 -4.10 9.32
N VAL A 265 -16.92 -5.08 8.75
CA VAL A 265 -18.17 -5.65 9.26
C VAL A 265 -18.08 -7.16 9.37
N ALA A 266 -19.02 -7.79 10.09
CA ALA A 266 -19.12 -9.25 10.10
C ALA A 266 -19.57 -9.79 8.73
N PRO A 267 -19.15 -11.00 8.33
CA PRO A 267 -19.73 -11.70 7.19
C PRO A 267 -21.26 -11.76 7.29
N GLY A 268 -21.95 -11.58 6.16
CA GLY A 268 -23.41 -11.51 6.09
C GLY A 268 -24.00 -10.19 6.56
N ALA A 269 -23.19 -9.20 6.97
CA ALA A 269 -23.71 -7.87 7.29
C ALA A 269 -24.38 -7.21 6.09
N THR A 270 -25.37 -6.37 6.39
CA THR A 270 -26.11 -5.61 5.37
C THR A 270 -25.34 -4.35 5.01
N VAL A 271 -25.23 -4.09 3.71
CA VAL A 271 -24.68 -2.84 3.15
C VAL A 271 -25.78 -2.14 2.37
N THR A 272 -26.25 -1.00 2.86
CA THR A 272 -27.25 -0.16 2.21
C THR A 272 -26.58 0.74 1.20
N ILE A 273 -27.07 0.73 -0.04
CA ILE A 273 -26.58 1.53 -1.16
C ILE A 273 -27.71 2.48 -1.56
N THR A 274 -27.48 3.78 -1.41
CA THR A 274 -28.44 4.78 -1.88
C THR A 274 -28.10 5.17 -3.30
N VAL A 275 -29.04 5.01 -4.22
CA VAL A 275 -28.87 5.36 -5.63
C VAL A 275 -29.90 6.37 -6.12
N VAL A 276 -29.55 7.11 -7.16
CA VAL A 276 -30.47 8.02 -7.85
C VAL A 276 -31.42 7.23 -8.74
N ASP A 277 -32.70 7.57 -8.66
CA ASP A 277 -33.74 7.10 -9.57
C ASP A 277 -34.76 8.23 -9.78
N ASN A 278 -34.79 8.83 -10.97
CA ASN A 278 -35.68 9.94 -11.32
C ASN A 278 -36.92 9.50 -12.12
N SER A 279 -37.11 8.18 -12.32
CA SER A 279 -38.25 7.63 -13.06
C SER A 279 -39.60 7.80 -12.37
#